data_AF-A0A961WC23-F1
#
_entry.id   AF-A0A961WC23-F1
#
_cell.length_a   1.000
_cell.length_b   1.000
_cell.length_c   1.000
_cell.angle_alpha   90.00
_cell.angle_beta   90.00
_cell.angle_gamma   90.00
#
_symmetry.space_group_name_H-M   'P 1'
#
loop_
_entity.id
_entity.type
_entity.pdbx_description
1 polymer ?
#
loop_
_entity_poly.entity_id
_entity_poly.type
_entity_poly.pdbx_seq_one_letter_code
_entity_poly.pdbx_strand_id
1 'polypeptide(L)' 'MNLDDVTAELGILMTRMQNEPEDRHELYLMVMEKLNEMKAFGMPLPEDLLKLEAALEAEFAADMRGGPAQE' A
#
# COMPACT_ATOMS: atom_id res chain seq x y z
N MET A 1 -10.70 -8.90 14.67
CA MET A 1 -9.44 -8.35 14.12
C MET A 1 -9.03 -7.16 14.96
N ASN A 2 -7.76 -7.07 15.37
CA ASN A 2 -7.25 -5.93 16.15
C ASN A 2 -6.47 -4.99 15.21
N LEU A 3 -6.42 -3.69 15.51
CA LEU A 3 -5.66 -2.70 14.72
C LEU A 3 -4.18 -3.11 14.57
N ASP A 4 -3.61 -3.65 15.65
CA ASP A 4 -2.22 -4.11 15.73
C ASP A 4 -1.91 -5.23 14.71
N ASP A 5 -2.85 -6.17 14.55
CA ASP A 5 -2.71 -7.32 13.65
C ASP A 5 -2.69 -6.88 12.18
N VAL A 6 -3.56 -5.95 11.81
CA VAL A 6 -3.61 -5.40 10.46
C VAL A 6 -2.39 -4.52 10.16
N THR A 7 -1.89 -3.78 11.16
CA THR A 7 -0.68 -2.96 11.00
C THR A 7 0.55 -3.85 10.80
N ALA A 8 0.64 -4.96 11.55
CA ALA A 8 1.71 -5.94 11.38
C ALA A 8 1.65 -6.61 9.99
N GLU A 9 0.47 -7.01 9.53
CA GLU A 9 0.29 -7.62 8.21
C GLU A 9 0.64 -6.64 7.08
N LEU A 10 0.28 -5.36 7.23
CA LEU A 10 0.69 -4.29 6.32
C LEU A 10 2.20 -4.09 6.30
N GLY A 11 2.87 -4.11 7.46
CA GLY A 11 4.32 -4.01 7.55
C GLY A 11 5.04 -5.15 6.81
N ILE A 12 4.47 -6.35 6.83
CA ILE A 12 4.96 -7.48 6.03
C ILE A 12 4.77 -7.21 4.53
N LEU A 13 3.57 -6.76 4.12
CA LEU A 13 3.28 -6.40 2.72
C LEU A 13 4.23 -5.31 2.20
N MET A 14 4.53 -4.29 3.02
CA MET A 14 5.52 -3.25 2.70
C MET A 14 6.92 -3.82 2.52
N THR A 15 7.35 -4.68 3.43
CA THR A 15 8.66 -5.32 3.34
C THR A 15 8.77 -6.15 2.06
N ARG A 16 7.69 -6.83 1.68
CA ARG A 16 7.60 -7.55 0.40
C ARG A 16 7.65 -6.61 -0.80
N MET A 17 6.90 -5.50 -0.80
CA MET A 17 6.96 -4.50 -1.89
C MET A 17 8.36 -3.92 -2.10
N GLN A 18 9.16 -3.85 -1.04
CA GLN A 18 10.53 -3.36 -1.11
C GLN A 18 11.53 -4.42 -1.61
N ASN A 19 11.25 -5.71 -1.40
CA ASN A 19 12.08 -6.82 -1.89
C ASN A 19 11.65 -7.33 -3.27
N GLU A 20 10.36 -7.27 -3.59
CA GLU A 20 9.72 -7.80 -4.79
C GLU A 20 8.98 -6.67 -5.52
N PRO A 21 9.70 -5.82 -6.27
CA PRO A 21 9.11 -4.70 -7.00
C PRO A 21 8.18 -5.14 -8.14
N GLU A 22 8.35 -6.36 -8.67
CA GLU A 22 7.52 -6.93 -9.74
C GLU A 22 6.06 -7.14 -9.28
N ASP A 23 5.87 -7.54 -8.03
CA ASP A 23 4.57 -7.79 -7.40
C ASP A 23 3.99 -6.56 -6.69
N ARG A 24 4.63 -5.38 -6.79
CA ARG A 24 4.18 -4.15 -6.12
C ARG A 24 2.73 -3.81 -6.39
N HIS A 25 2.24 -4.06 -7.60
CA HIS A 25 0.86 -3.76 -7.96
C HIS A 25 -0.15 -4.66 -7.23
N GLU A 26 0.12 -5.97 -7.13
CA GLU A 26 -0.72 -6.91 -6.38
C GLU A 26 -0.67 -6.61 -4.88
N LEU A 27 0.53 -6.33 -4.35
CA LEU A 27 0.71 -5.96 -2.95
C LEU A 27 0.01 -4.65 -2.60
N TYR A 28 0.02 -3.66 -3.51
CA TYR A 28 -0.72 -2.41 -3.35
C TYR A 28 -2.23 -2.65 -3.26
N LEU A 29 -2.78 -3.49 -4.15
CA LEU A 29 -4.20 -3.86 -4.11
C LEU A 29 -4.57 -4.54 -2.79
N MET A 30 -3.74 -5.47 -2.30
CA MET A 30 -3.94 -6.13 -1.00
C MET A 30 -3.91 -5.15 0.18
N VAL A 31 -3.00 -4.16 0.15
CA VAL A 31 -2.94 -3.09 1.16
C VAL A 31 -4.21 -2.24 1.12
N MET A 32 -4.62 -1.79 -0.07
CA MET A 32 -5.84 -1.00 -0.28
C MET A 32 -7.12 -1.74 0.14
N GLU A 33 -7.22 -3.04 -0.13
CA GLU A 33 -8.33 -3.87 0.34
C GLU A 33 -8.37 -3.90 1.87
N LYS A 34 -7.24 -4.13 2.54
CA LYS A 34 -7.16 -4.09 4.01
C LYS A 34 -7.57 -2.75 4.60
N LEU A 35 -7.10 -1.66 3.98
CA LEU A 35 -7.46 -0.30 4.40
C LEU A 35 -8.95 -0.03 4.22
N ASN A 36 -9.53 -0.47 3.10
CA ASN A 36 -10.97 -0.33 2.86
C ASN A 36 -11.80 -1.17 3.83
N GLU A 37 -11.37 -2.37 4.20
CA GLU A 37 -12.03 -3.14 5.25
C GLU A 37 -12.05 -2.35 6.56
N MET A 38 -10.92 -1.81 7.00
CA MET A 38 -10.86 -0.97 8.22
C MET A 38 -11.75 0.27 8.14
N LYS A 39 -11.77 0.94 6.98
CA LYS A 39 -12.61 2.10 6.71
C LYS A 39 -14.10 1.73 6.76
N ALA A 40 -14.46 0.56 6.23
CA ALA A 40 -15.82 0.02 6.26
C ALA A 40 -16.26 -0.36 7.68
N PHE A 41 -15.33 -0.79 8.53
CA PHE A 41 -15.58 -0.98 9.97
C PHE A 41 -15.77 0.35 10.74
N GLY A 42 -15.64 1.51 10.07
CA GLY A 42 -15.81 2.82 10.69
C GLY A 42 -14.63 3.21 11.60
N MET A 43 -13.50 2.53 11.47
CA MET A 43 -12.30 2.87 12.23
C MET A 43 -11.57 4.03 11.52
N PRO A 44 -11.13 5.06 12.27
CA PRO A 44 -10.27 6.09 11.69
C PRO A 44 -8.94 5.46 11.27
N LEU A 45 -8.57 5.60 9.99
CA LEU A 45 -7.24 5.20 9.50
C LEU A 45 -6.18 6.01 10.28
N PRO A 46 -5.26 5.37 11.02
CA PRO A 46 -4.17 6.08 11.66
C PRO A 46 -3.21 6.70 10.63
N GLU A 47 -2.51 7.75 11.05
CA GLU A 47 -1.56 8.50 10.20
C GLU A 47 -0.52 7.61 9.52
N ASP A 48 -0.08 6.53 10.18
CA ASP A 48 0.88 5.58 9.62
C ASP A 48 0.36 4.92 8.34
N LEU A 49 -0.94 4.61 8.28
CA LEU A 49 -1.60 4.03 7.09
C LEU A 49 -1.78 5.07 5.99
N LEU A 50 -2.10 6.31 6.36
CA LEU A 50 -2.21 7.42 5.41
C LEU A 50 -0.85 7.73 4.77
N LYS A 51 0.22 7.71 5.57
CA LYS A 51 1.61 7.87 5.09
C LYS A 51 2.01 6.74 4.16
N LEU A 52 1.56 5.52 4.46
CA LEU A 52 1.80 4.37 3.59
C LEU A 52 1.13 4.55 2.22
N GLU A 53 -0.16 4.87 2.19
CA GLU A 53 -0.91 5.10 0.94
C GLU A 53 -0.23 6.17 0.08
N ALA A 54 0.17 7.29 0.70
CA ALA A 54 0.88 8.38 0.03
C ALA A 54 2.28 7.98 -0.48
N ALA A 55 3.03 7.18 0.29
CA ALA A 55 4.35 6.70 -0.14
C ALA A 55 4.24 5.76 -1.35
N LEU A 56 3.27 4.84 -1.33
CA LEU A 56 3.01 3.92 -2.42
C LEU A 56 2.50 4.63 -3.66
N GLU A 57 1.59 5.59 -3.52
CA GLU A 57 1.11 6.40 -4.63
C GLU A 57 2.26 7.21 -5.26
N ALA A 58 3.16 7.77 -4.44
CA ALA A 58 4.33 8.49 -4.94
C ALA A 58 5.29 7.57 -5.70
N GLU A 59 5.55 6.36 -5.21
CA GLU A 59 6.37 5.36 -5.89
C GLU A 59 5.72 4.89 -7.21
N PHE A 60 4.42 4.61 -7.22
CA PHE A 60 3.70 4.19 -8.42
C PHE A 60 3.57 5.32 -9.45
N ALA A 61 3.31 6.55 -9.02
CA ALA A 61 3.28 7.72 -9.88
C ALA A 61 4.68 8.09 -10.42
N ALA A 62 5.74 7.69 -9.73
CA ALA A 62 7.12 7.81 -10.22
C ALA A 62 7.43 6.72 -11.26
N ASP A 63 7.01 5.48 -11.02
CA ASP A 63 7.11 4.37 -12.00
C ASP A 63 6.36 4.70 -13.30
N MET A 64 5.11 5.17 -13.18
CA MET A 64 4.30 5.54 -14.35
C MET A 64 4.82 6.78 -15.10
N ARG A 65 5.56 7.69 -14.43
CA ARG A 65 6.27 8.81 -15.08
C ARG A 65 7.64 8.44 -15.63
N GLY A 66 8.18 7.28 -15.27
CA GLY A 66 9.46 6.75 -15.72
C GLY A 66 9.37 5.81 -16.93
N GLY A 67 8.19 5.31 -17.27
CA GLY A 67 7.95 4.58 -18.52
C GLY A 67 8.04 5.52 -19.73
N PRO A 68 8.85 5.21 -20.76
CA PRO A 68 9.12 6.16 -21.81
C PRO A 68 7.89 6.33 -22.69
N ALA A 69 7.65 7.56 -23.11
CA ALA A 69 6.98 7.81 -24.38
C ALA A 69 7.84 7.17 -25.50
N GLN A 70 7.57 5.93 -25.88
CA GLN A 70 7.89 5.32 -27.18
C GLN A 70 6.72 4.36 -27.49
N GLU A 71 5.96 4.43 -28.58
CA GLU A 71 6.02 5.14 -29.86
C GLU A 71 4.58 5.26 -30.39
#